data_AF-A0AAT9RRA2-F1
#
_entry.id   AF-A0AAT9RRA2-F1
#
_cell.length_a   1.000
_cell.length_b   1.000
_cell.length_c   1.000
_cell.angle_alpha   90.00
_cell.angle_beta   90.00
_cell.angle_gamma   90.00
#
_symmetry.space_group_name_H-M   'P 1'
#
loop_
_entity.id
_entity.type
_entity.pdbx_description
1 polymer ?
#
loop_
_entity_poly.entity_id
_entity_poly.type
_entity_poly.pdbx_seq_one_letter_code
_entity_poly.pdbx_strand_id
1 'polypeptide(L)'
;MPAPQITITRGNRTYRYLWLKYVTGIDLTQHCARSLHGRYSQQVNQDLTEAAITLDEFPTPICWYLCGVTTDPSRWGENPHLAFEVAPGHVQDLEVQHLTVTLTGARPITGWGTNSVPADAAHANERDYASCRNWQFAHHLHTSGVPSIPGHRPRGLGQGIVAGQLPLS
;
A
#
# COMPACT_ATOMS: atom_id res chain seq x y z
N MET A 1 18.46 0.64 15.79
CA MET A 1 18.19 1.66 14.77
C MET A 1 16.82 2.24 15.06
N PRO A 2 16.60 3.56 14.91
CA PRO A 2 15.26 4.13 15.08
C PRO A 2 14.31 3.51 14.04
N ALA A 3 13.04 3.34 14.42
CA ALA A 3 12.01 2.88 13.51
C ALA A 3 11.80 3.91 12.39
N PRO A 4 11.48 3.46 11.15
CA PRO A 4 11.19 4.38 10.07
C PRO A 4 9.92 5.20 10.37
N GLN A 5 9.83 6.38 9.76
CA GLN A 5 8.74 7.32 9.95
C GLN A 5 8.21 7.80 8.61
N ILE A 6 6.92 8.15 8.60
CA ILE A 6 6.27 8.85 7.51
C ILE A 6 5.56 10.09 8.05
N THR A 7 5.83 11.24 7.47
CA THR A 7 5.01 12.44 7.63
C THR A 7 4.09 12.54 6.43
N ILE A 8 2.80 12.74 6.65
CA ILE A 8 1.79 12.89 5.61
C ILE A 8 1.08 14.21 5.86
N THR A 9 1.06 15.09 4.86
CA THR A 9 0.28 16.32 4.86
C THR A 9 -0.70 16.29 3.70
N ARG A 10 -1.98 16.47 4.01
CA ARG A 10 -3.08 16.47 3.05
C ARG A 10 -3.16 17.83 2.36
N GLY A 11 -3.20 17.81 1.03
CA GLY A 11 -3.56 18.99 0.24
C GLY A 11 -5.06 19.30 0.29
N ASN A 12 -5.58 19.91 -0.78
CA ASN A 12 -6.97 20.41 -0.81
C ASN A 12 -8.01 19.35 -1.20
N ARG A 13 -7.64 18.07 -1.29
CA ARG A 13 -8.56 16.99 -1.67
C ARG A 13 -9.15 16.30 -0.45
N THR A 14 -10.42 15.91 -0.59
CA THR A 14 -11.10 15.00 0.32
C THR A 14 -10.97 13.56 -0.16
N TYR A 15 -10.93 12.64 0.80
CA TYR A 15 -10.78 11.22 0.55
C TYR A 15 -12.03 10.47 1.01
N ARG A 16 -12.52 9.56 0.18
CA ARG A 16 -13.47 8.52 0.59
C ARG A 16 -12.78 7.51 1.50
N TYR A 17 -11.55 7.19 1.13
CA TYR A 17 -10.67 6.28 1.84
C TYR A 17 -9.26 6.85 1.79
N LEU A 18 -8.56 6.86 2.92
CA LEU A 18 -7.12 7.03 2.99
C LEU A 18 -6.62 6.03 4.01
N TRP A 19 -5.66 5.20 3.63
CA TRP A 19 -5.15 4.17 4.52
C TRP A 19 -3.70 3.85 4.21
N LEU A 20 -2.99 3.44 5.25
CA LEU A 20 -1.64 2.90 5.19
C LEU A 20 -1.69 1.43 5.62
N LYS A 21 -1.03 0.55 4.88
CA LYS A 21 -1.01 -0.89 5.16
C LYS A 21 0.40 -1.39 5.42
N TYR A 22 0.56 -2.17 6.48
CA TYR A 22 1.77 -2.94 6.79
C TYR A 22 1.71 -4.24 6.01
N VAL A 23 2.32 -4.26 4.83
CA VAL A 23 2.18 -5.36 3.88
C VAL A 23 2.98 -6.56 4.36
N THR A 24 2.35 -7.74 4.40
CA THR A 24 2.96 -9.00 4.89
C THR A 24 2.86 -10.14 3.89
N GLY A 25 2.31 -9.88 2.70
CA GLY A 25 2.11 -10.86 1.64
C GLY A 25 1.13 -10.34 0.60
N ILE A 26 0.76 -11.19 -0.35
CA ILE A 26 -0.11 -10.84 -1.46
C ILE A 26 -1.09 -11.95 -1.81
N ASP A 27 -2.19 -11.59 -2.47
CA ASP A 27 -3.15 -12.52 -3.09
C ASP A 27 -3.52 -11.99 -4.48
N LEU A 28 -2.97 -12.61 -5.52
CA LEU A 28 -3.19 -12.21 -6.91
C LEU A 28 -4.58 -12.59 -7.44
N THR A 29 -5.35 -13.39 -6.71
CA THR A 29 -6.76 -13.70 -7.05
C THR A 29 -7.72 -12.57 -6.66
N GLN A 30 -7.23 -11.55 -5.96
CA GLN A 30 -8.00 -10.41 -5.51
C GLN A 30 -7.37 -9.12 -6.03
N HIS A 31 -8.18 -8.12 -6.37
CA HIS A 31 -7.71 -6.76 -6.66
C HIS A 31 -8.01 -5.77 -5.52
N CYS A 32 -7.61 -4.52 -5.74
CA CYS A 32 -7.73 -3.42 -4.78
C CYS A 32 -7.03 -3.76 -3.46
N ALA A 33 -7.50 -3.22 -2.33
CA ALA A 33 -6.82 -3.37 -1.04
C ALA A 33 -6.72 -4.83 -0.56
N ARG A 34 -7.48 -5.76 -1.16
CA ARG A 34 -7.46 -7.20 -0.85
C ARG A 34 -6.27 -7.93 -1.47
N SER A 35 -5.67 -7.41 -2.54
CA SER A 35 -4.47 -8.00 -3.16
C SER A 35 -3.24 -7.93 -2.26
N LEU A 36 -3.23 -7.02 -1.28
CA LEU A 36 -2.16 -6.82 -0.32
C LEU A 36 -2.59 -7.39 1.03
N HIS A 37 -1.81 -8.32 1.57
CA HIS A 37 -2.02 -8.84 2.91
C HIS A 37 -1.45 -7.91 3.96
N GLY A 38 -2.09 -7.84 5.13
CA GLY A 38 -1.58 -7.07 6.25
C GLY A 38 -2.64 -6.29 6.99
N ARG A 39 -2.19 -5.59 8.04
CA ARG A 39 -3.03 -4.73 8.87
C ARG A 39 -2.93 -3.29 8.39
N TYR A 40 -4.04 -2.55 8.50
CA TYR A 40 -4.03 -1.11 8.30
C TYR A 40 -3.50 -0.42 9.55
N SER A 41 -2.74 0.66 9.34
CA SER A 41 -2.39 1.60 10.40
C SER A 41 -3.64 2.12 11.08
N GLN A 42 -3.61 2.27 12.40
CA GLN A 42 -4.67 2.90 13.18
C GLN A 42 -4.58 4.43 13.13
N GLN A 43 -3.43 4.95 12.69
CA GLN A 43 -3.12 6.38 12.65
C GLN A 43 -3.48 7.04 11.31
N VAL A 44 -3.76 6.26 10.27
CA VAL A 44 -4.11 6.78 8.93
C VAL A 44 -5.56 6.45 8.59
N ASN A 45 -6.37 7.49 8.41
CA ASN A 45 -7.76 7.39 7.94
C ASN A 45 -8.08 8.58 7.01
N GLN A 46 -9.28 8.61 6.44
CA GLN A 46 -9.70 9.63 5.46
C GLN A 46 -9.74 11.07 5.98
N ASP A 47 -9.84 11.25 7.29
CA ASP A 47 -9.94 12.56 7.94
C ASP A 47 -8.56 13.14 8.29
N LEU A 48 -7.48 12.36 8.11
CA LEU A 48 -6.10 12.79 8.30
C LEU A 48 -5.83 14.07 7.51
N THR A 49 -5.36 15.11 8.22
CA THR A 49 -4.89 16.36 7.60
C THR A 49 -3.38 16.44 7.65
N GLU A 50 -2.78 16.15 8.79
CA GLU A 50 -1.34 16.11 8.96
C GLU A 50 -0.98 15.16 10.10
N ALA A 51 0.03 14.32 9.90
CA ALA A 51 0.63 13.54 10.99
C ALA A 51 2.05 13.09 10.65
N ALA A 52 2.90 13.04 11.68
CA ALA A 52 4.14 12.29 11.68
C ALA A 52 3.91 10.96 12.41
N ILE A 53 4.12 9.85 11.70
CA ILE A 53 3.78 8.50 12.15
C ILE A 53 5.05 7.67 12.22
N THR A 54 5.29 7.06 13.38
CA THR A 54 6.31 6.01 13.51
C THR A 54 5.73 4.69 13.05
N LEU A 55 6.48 3.97 12.22
CA LEU A 55 6.02 2.78 11.52
C LEU A 55 6.31 1.50 12.32
N ASP A 56 5.84 1.46 13.56
CA ASP A 56 6.11 0.40 14.54
C ASP A 56 4.83 -0.28 15.09
N GLU A 57 3.66 0.03 14.55
CA GLU A 57 2.38 -0.52 15.04
C GLU A 57 2.32 -2.04 14.91
N PHE A 58 2.96 -2.60 13.87
CA PHE A 58 3.02 -4.03 13.62
C PHE A 58 4.43 -4.46 13.22
N PRO A 59 4.94 -5.57 13.77
CA PRO A 59 6.27 -6.06 13.46
C PRO A 59 6.38 -6.65 12.04
N THR A 60 7.61 -6.63 11.53
CA THR A 60 8.08 -7.29 10.30
C THR A 60 7.19 -7.17 9.04
N PRO A 61 6.77 -5.96 8.64
CA PRO A 61 6.21 -5.79 7.30
C PRO A 61 7.29 -6.05 6.23
N ILE A 62 6.88 -6.60 5.09
CA ILE A 62 7.69 -6.64 3.86
C ILE A 62 7.93 -5.20 3.38
N CYS A 63 6.87 -4.40 3.39
CA CYS A 63 6.89 -2.99 3.02
C CYS A 63 5.64 -2.29 3.57
N TRP A 64 5.52 -0.98 3.34
CA TRP A 64 4.32 -0.21 3.59
C TRP A 64 3.68 0.25 2.29
N TYR A 65 2.36 0.38 2.30
CA TYR A 65 1.60 0.87 1.15
C TYR A 65 0.52 1.87 1.57
N LEU A 66 0.67 3.12 1.13
CA LEU A 66 -0.29 4.21 1.29
C LEU A 66 -1.20 4.27 0.06
N CYS A 67 -2.50 4.38 0.28
CA CYS A 67 -3.51 4.49 -0.78
C CYS A 67 -4.61 5.47 -0.37
N GLY A 68 -4.95 6.37 -1.28
CA GLY A 68 -6.13 7.23 -1.16
C GLY A 68 -7.13 6.99 -2.29
N VAL A 69 -8.41 7.16 -2.01
CA VAL A 69 -9.48 7.22 -3.01
C VAL A 69 -10.19 8.55 -2.84
N THR A 70 -10.06 9.44 -3.81
CA THR A 70 -10.64 10.80 -3.76
C THR A 70 -12.15 10.78 -4.00
N THR A 71 -12.88 11.71 -3.38
CA THR A 71 -14.35 11.78 -3.45
C THR A 71 -14.90 12.70 -4.55
N ASP A 72 -14.23 13.80 -4.91
CA ASP A 72 -14.84 14.79 -5.81
C ASP A 72 -13.83 15.77 -6.49
N PRO A 73 -13.77 15.82 -7.84
CA PRO A 73 -14.26 14.79 -8.75
C PRO A 73 -13.45 13.51 -8.57
N SER A 74 -14.13 12.35 -8.54
CA SER A 74 -13.45 11.04 -8.51
C SER A 74 -12.63 10.85 -9.77
N ARG A 75 -11.33 11.12 -9.68
CA ARG A 75 -10.36 10.88 -10.75
C ARG A 75 -9.43 9.77 -10.31
N TRP A 76 -9.73 8.56 -10.76
CA TRP A 76 -8.99 7.34 -10.38
C TRP A 76 -7.47 7.45 -10.61
N GLY A 77 -7.03 8.22 -11.60
CA GLY A 77 -5.60 8.48 -11.86
C GLY A 77 -4.93 9.51 -10.94
N GLU A 78 -5.71 10.28 -10.16
CA GLU A 78 -5.21 11.23 -9.16
C GLU A 78 -5.18 10.64 -7.75
N ASN A 79 -5.58 9.39 -7.59
CA ASN A 79 -5.52 8.69 -6.32
C ASN A 79 -4.05 8.48 -5.91
N PRO A 80 -3.66 8.90 -4.69
CA PRO A 80 -2.30 8.70 -4.24
C PRO A 80 -2.03 7.23 -3.97
N HIS A 81 -0.92 6.74 -4.50
CA HIS A 81 -0.41 5.41 -4.22
C HIS A 81 1.09 5.49 -3.99
N LEU A 82 1.55 5.08 -2.81
CA LEU A 82 2.95 5.07 -2.45
C LEU A 82 3.29 3.75 -1.76
N ALA A 83 4.16 2.98 -2.38
CA ALA A 83 4.82 1.83 -1.77
C ALA A 83 6.21 2.25 -1.30
N PHE A 84 6.64 1.80 -0.13
CA PHE A 84 7.95 2.15 0.42
C PHE A 84 8.46 1.08 1.39
N GLU A 85 9.77 0.99 1.52
CA GLU A 85 10.48 -0.01 2.31
C GLU A 85 11.50 0.64 3.25
N VAL A 86 11.99 -0.14 4.21
CA VAL A 86 13.02 0.31 5.14
C VAL A 86 14.31 0.64 4.40
N ALA A 87 14.89 1.79 4.71
CA ALA A 87 16.15 2.27 4.16
C ALA A 87 16.85 3.15 5.22
N PRO A 88 17.61 2.56 6.15
CA PRO A 88 18.22 3.28 7.24
C PRO A 88 19.09 4.45 6.75
N GLY A 89 18.93 5.62 7.38
CA GLY A 89 19.65 6.85 7.02
C GLY A 89 19.11 7.58 5.78
N HIS A 90 18.08 7.05 5.11
CA HIS A 90 17.47 7.76 3.99
C HIS A 90 16.40 8.74 4.47
N VAL A 91 16.36 9.92 3.86
CA VAL A 91 15.29 10.90 4.03
C VAL A 91 14.90 11.37 2.64
N GLN A 92 13.60 11.38 2.36
CA GLN A 92 13.09 11.80 1.07
C GLN A 92 11.75 12.50 1.20
N ASP A 93 11.66 13.70 0.66
CA ASP A 93 10.42 14.42 0.43
C ASP A 93 9.87 14.08 -0.96
N LEU A 94 8.57 13.89 -1.06
CA LEU A 94 7.90 13.58 -2.31
C LEU A 94 6.46 14.07 -2.33
N GLU A 95 6.01 14.48 -3.51
CA GLU A 95 4.61 14.74 -3.81
C GLU A 95 3.97 13.46 -4.36
N VAL A 96 2.97 12.96 -3.64
CA VAL A 96 2.16 11.81 -4.05
C VAL A 96 0.76 12.33 -4.36
N GLN A 97 0.61 12.82 -5.58
CA GLN A 97 -0.61 13.48 -6.07
C GLN A 97 -1.02 14.65 -5.17
N HIS A 98 -2.03 14.47 -4.32
CA HIS A 98 -2.56 15.51 -3.44
C HIS A 98 -2.11 15.34 -1.97
N LEU A 99 -1.00 14.62 -1.77
CA LEU A 99 -0.34 14.43 -0.49
C LEU A 99 1.12 14.85 -0.60
N THR A 100 1.58 15.69 0.32
CA THR A 100 3.00 15.88 0.58
C THR A 100 3.44 14.83 1.59
N VAL A 101 4.50 14.09 1.28
CA VAL A 101 5.00 13.00 2.11
C VAL A 101 6.49 13.17 2.36
N THR A 102 6.91 12.99 3.61
CA THR A 102 8.32 12.84 3.98
C THR A 102 8.54 11.43 4.54
N LEU A 103 9.48 10.69 3.96
CA LEU A 103 9.94 9.42 4.48
C LEU A 103 11.26 9.61 5.22
N THR A 104 11.37 9.07 6.44
CA THR A 104 12.61 9.06 7.23
C THR A 104 12.95 7.62 7.63
N GLY A 105 14.17 7.17 7.34
CA GLY A 105 14.58 5.77 7.50
C GLY A 105 13.91 4.81 6.52
N ALA A 106 13.28 5.34 5.46
CA ALA A 106 12.56 4.59 4.43
C ALA A 106 12.75 5.22 3.06
N ARG A 107 12.52 4.43 2.00
CA ARG A 107 12.59 4.89 0.61
C ARG A 107 11.41 4.39 -0.22
N PRO A 108 10.95 5.14 -1.23
CA PRO A 108 9.93 4.67 -2.16
C PRO A 108 10.39 3.42 -2.93
N ILE A 109 9.47 2.48 -3.12
CA ILE A 109 9.63 1.39 -4.08
C ILE A 109 9.14 1.91 -5.43
N THR A 110 10.01 1.86 -6.45
CA THR A 110 9.74 2.39 -7.80
C THR A 110 9.74 1.29 -8.86
N GLY A 111 9.44 1.64 -10.12
CA GLY A 111 9.44 0.68 -11.24
C GLY A 111 8.20 -0.21 -11.35
N TRP A 112 7.19 0.01 -10.51
CA TRP A 112 5.93 -0.75 -10.51
C TRP A 112 4.77 0.00 -11.17
N GLY A 113 3.85 -0.77 -11.73
CA GLY A 113 2.68 -0.24 -12.41
C GLY A 113 2.09 -1.25 -13.39
N THR A 114 1.51 -0.77 -14.49
CA THR A 114 0.94 -1.65 -15.53
C THR A 114 1.97 -2.64 -16.08
N ASN A 115 3.24 -2.24 -16.17
CA ASN A 115 4.36 -3.08 -16.57
C ASN A 115 4.65 -4.24 -15.60
N SER A 116 4.10 -4.22 -14.39
CA SER A 116 4.28 -5.29 -13.41
C SER A 116 3.37 -6.48 -13.67
N VAL A 117 2.26 -6.30 -14.40
CA VAL A 117 1.26 -7.35 -14.64
C VAL A 117 1.64 -8.14 -15.90
N PRO A 118 1.90 -9.47 -15.80
CA PRO A 118 2.11 -10.32 -16.97
C PRO A 118 0.88 -10.35 -17.87
N ALA A 119 1.09 -10.39 -19.20
CA ALA A 119 0.00 -10.41 -20.17
C ALA A 119 -0.90 -11.68 -20.07
N ASP A 120 -0.35 -12.76 -19.52
CA ASP A 120 -1.01 -14.05 -19.31
C ASP A 120 -1.59 -14.24 -17.90
N ALA A 121 -1.52 -13.22 -17.03
CA ALA A 121 -2.16 -13.29 -15.71
C ALA A 121 -3.69 -13.43 -15.85
N ALA A 122 -4.31 -14.24 -14.99
CA ALA A 122 -5.72 -14.66 -15.11
C ALA A 122 -6.72 -13.50 -15.28
N HIS A 123 -6.41 -12.32 -14.73
CA HIS A 123 -7.26 -11.11 -14.81
C HIS A 123 -6.60 -9.95 -15.57
N ALA A 124 -5.55 -10.21 -16.37
CA ALA A 124 -4.82 -9.17 -17.11
C ALA A 124 -5.68 -8.38 -18.10
N ASN A 125 -6.72 -9.02 -18.65
CA ASN A 125 -7.66 -8.41 -19.60
C ASN A 125 -8.89 -7.78 -18.92
N GLU A 126 -9.04 -7.95 -17.60
CA GLU A 126 -10.14 -7.35 -16.84
C GLU A 126 -9.75 -5.95 -16.39
N ARG A 127 -10.46 -4.94 -16.88
CA ARG A 127 -10.14 -3.53 -16.63
C ARG A 127 -10.01 -3.21 -15.14
N ASP A 128 -10.88 -3.77 -14.31
CA ASP A 128 -10.91 -3.54 -12.85
C ASP A 128 -9.66 -4.07 -12.14
N TYR A 129 -9.03 -5.10 -12.70
CA TYR A 129 -7.77 -5.65 -12.22
C TYR A 129 -6.59 -4.91 -12.85
N ALA A 130 -6.55 -4.86 -14.18
CA ALA A 130 -5.43 -4.30 -14.95
C ALA A 130 -5.14 -2.83 -14.60
N SER A 131 -6.15 -2.03 -14.25
CA SER A 131 -5.99 -0.63 -13.84
C SER A 131 -5.76 -0.45 -12.34
N CYS A 132 -5.90 -1.50 -11.52
CA CYS A 132 -5.79 -1.41 -10.08
C CYS A 132 -4.33 -1.30 -9.63
N ARG A 133 -3.94 -0.13 -9.12
CA ARG A 133 -2.57 0.12 -8.60
C ARG A 133 -2.16 -0.87 -7.51
N ASN A 134 -3.07 -1.28 -6.63
CA ASN A 134 -2.75 -2.23 -5.57
C ASN A 134 -2.47 -3.65 -6.11
N TRP A 135 -3.16 -4.03 -7.19
CA TRP A 135 -2.94 -5.33 -7.84
C TRP A 135 -1.66 -5.30 -8.70
N GLN A 136 -1.42 -4.18 -9.40
CA GLN A 136 -0.14 -3.92 -10.08
C GLN A 136 1.05 -4.01 -9.11
N PHE A 137 0.93 -3.40 -7.92
CA PHE A 137 1.97 -3.49 -6.90
C PHE A 137 2.10 -4.90 -6.31
N ALA A 138 0.99 -5.63 -6.11
CA ALA A 138 1.04 -7.03 -5.70
C ALA A 138 1.82 -7.89 -6.72
N HIS A 139 1.59 -7.68 -8.01
CA HIS A 139 2.37 -8.34 -9.06
C HIS A 139 3.85 -7.94 -9.04
N HIS A 140 4.18 -6.68 -8.75
CA HIS A 140 5.57 -6.26 -8.58
C HIS A 140 6.24 -7.03 -7.42
N LEU A 141 5.59 -7.13 -6.26
CA LEU A 141 6.08 -7.94 -5.15
C LEU A 141 6.24 -9.41 -5.53
N HIS A 142 5.32 -9.94 -6.34
CA HIS A 142 5.41 -11.31 -6.83
C HIS A 142 6.67 -11.56 -7.67
N THR A 143 6.97 -10.66 -8.61
CA THR A 143 8.19 -10.71 -9.43
C THR A 143 9.45 -10.58 -8.57
N SER A 144 9.38 -9.86 -7.45
CA SER A 144 10.46 -9.75 -6.46
C SER A 144 10.55 -10.96 -5.50
N GLY A 145 9.75 -12.01 -5.70
CA GLY A 145 9.84 -13.27 -4.97
C GLY A 145 8.82 -13.46 -3.84
N VAL A 146 7.87 -12.54 -3.64
CA VAL A 146 6.81 -12.72 -2.65
C VAL A 146 5.77 -13.73 -3.17
N PRO A 147 5.50 -14.84 -2.48
CA PRO A 147 4.52 -15.81 -2.93
C PRO A 147 3.09 -15.25 -2.83
N SER A 148 2.26 -15.57 -3.82
CA SER A 148 0.83 -15.32 -3.75
C SER A 148 0.16 -16.41 -2.92
N ILE A 149 -0.56 -16.00 -1.87
CA ILE A 149 -1.26 -16.91 -0.95
C ILE A 149 -2.76 -16.59 -1.03
N PRO A 150 -3.55 -17.37 -1.77
CA PRO A 150 -4.99 -17.17 -1.84
C PRO A 150 -5.63 -17.31 -0.46
N GLY A 151 -6.54 -16.40 -0.09
CA GLY A 151 -7.21 -16.49 1.20
C GLY A 151 -8.53 -15.72 1.28
N HIS A 152 -9.58 -16.36 1.79
CA HIS A 152 -10.85 -15.69 2.04
C HIS A 152 -10.69 -14.69 3.19
N ARG A 153 -10.92 -13.39 2.91
CA ARG A 153 -10.98 -12.33 3.93
C ARG A 153 -12.41 -11.78 4.02
N PRO A 154 -12.97 -11.60 5.23
CA PRO A 154 -14.21 -10.85 5.40
C PRO A 154 -14.07 -9.44 4.81
N ARG A 155 -15.15 -8.91 4.21
CA ARG A 155 -15.18 -7.53 3.70
C ARG A 155 -15.06 -6.54 4.87
N GLY A 156 -14.03 -5.68 4.87
CA GLY A 156 -13.89 -4.58 5.83
C GLY A 156 -12.45 -4.06 5.98
N LEU A 157 -12.30 -2.82 6.43
CA LEU A 157 -11.05 -2.27 6.98
C LEU A 157 -10.79 -2.96 8.34
N GLY A 158 -10.36 -4.23 8.35
CA GLY A 158 -10.23 -4.94 9.63
C GLY A 158 -9.62 -6.35 9.58
N GLN A 159 -8.46 -6.47 10.23
CA GLN A 159 -8.02 -7.59 11.10
C GLN A 159 -7.92 -9.03 10.56
N GLY A 160 -7.94 -9.27 9.25
CA GLY A 160 -7.68 -10.63 8.74
C GLY A 160 -6.21 -11.04 8.87
N ILE A 161 -5.86 -11.81 9.90
CA ILE A 161 -4.68 -12.71 9.91
C ILE A 161 -5.01 -13.87 8.97
N VAL A 162 -4.12 -14.16 8.01
CA VAL A 162 -4.25 -15.30 7.09
C VAL A 162 -3.43 -16.45 7.65
N ALA A 163 -4.02 -17.65 7.70
CA ALA A 163 -3.29 -18.88 7.99
C ALA A 163 -2.16 -19.04 6.95
N GLY A 164 -0.90 -19.01 7.40
CA GLY A 164 0.29 -19.02 6.54
C GLY A 164 1.11 -17.73 6.55
N GLN A 165 0.71 -16.69 7.30
CA GLN A 165 1.65 -15.62 7.67
C GLN A 165 2.78 -16.22 8.49
N LEU A 166 4.03 -15.99 8.06
CA LEU A 166 5.21 -16.34 8.84
C LEU A 166 5.01 -15.85 10.28
N PRO A 167 5.17 -16.73 11.28
CA PRO A 167 5.01 -16.32 12.66
C PRO A 167 6.01 -15.22 12.97
N LEU A 168 5.51 -14.14 13.55
CA LEU A 168 6.31 -13.07 14.12
C LEU A 168 7.10 -13.69 15.29
N SER A 169 8.40 -13.92 15.09
CA SER A 169 9.35 -14.29 16.15
C SER A 169 9.87 -13.06 16.88
#